data_AF-A0A852JIU6-F1
#
_entry.id   AF-A0A852JIU6-F1
#
_cell.length_a   1.000
_cell.length_b   1.000
_cell.length_c   1.000
_cell.angle_alpha   90.00
_cell.angle_beta   90.00
_cell.angle_gamma   90.00
#
_symmetry.space_group_name_H-M   'P 1'
#
loop_
_entity.id
_entity.type
_entity.pdbx_description
1 polymer ?
#
loop_
_entity_poly.entity_id
_entity_poly.type
_entity_poly.pdbx_seq_one_letter_code
_entity_poly.pdbx_strand_id
1 'polypeptide(L)' 'FSDPFLNRRRASDFIQSDTRLRGITQERMRERSKAHYEHQRELCEDYYPCEMYAYRHGYPAAYKHYFGGRRRTK' A
#
# COMPACT_ATOMS: atom_id res chain seq x y z
N PHE A 1 -15.30 -38.86 -2.68
CA PHE A 1 -15.57 -38.40 -1.30
C PHE A 1 -14.23 -38.07 -0.66
N SER A 2 -13.95 -36.78 -0.50
CA SER A 2 -12.70 -36.30 0.10
C SER A 2 -12.87 -36.34 1.62
N ASP A 3 -12.03 -37.14 2.28
CA ASP A 3 -12.06 -37.34 3.73
C ASP A 3 -11.65 -36.01 4.43
N PRO A 4 -12.50 -35.42 5.30
CA PRO A 4 -12.28 -34.08 5.86
C PRO A 4 -11.20 -34.01 6.94
N PHE A 5 -10.60 -35.14 7.33
CA PHE A 5 -9.59 -35.20 8.39
C PHE A 5 -8.18 -35.33 7.81
N LEU A 6 -7.59 -34.19 7.43
CA LEU A 6 -6.19 -34.12 7.03
C LEU A 6 -5.28 -34.43 8.22
N ASN A 7 -4.42 -35.43 8.06
CA ASN A 7 -3.46 -35.85 9.08
C ASN A 7 -2.48 -34.70 9.41
N ARG A 8 -2.20 -34.44 10.70
CA ARG A 8 -1.40 -33.27 11.18
C ARG A 8 -0.06 -33.08 10.46
N ARG A 9 0.55 -34.17 9.98
CA ARG A 9 1.83 -34.17 9.26
C ARG A 9 1.74 -33.65 7.81
N ARG A 10 0.55 -33.69 7.19
CA ARG A 10 0.29 -33.20 5.82
C ARG A 10 -0.27 -31.77 5.76
N ALA A 11 -0.70 -31.21 6.89
CA ALA A 11 -1.21 -29.84 6.94
C ALA A 11 -0.12 -28.80 6.60
N SER A 12 1.14 -29.12 6.90
CA SER A 12 2.32 -28.30 6.59
C SER A 12 2.63 -28.20 5.09
N ASP A 13 2.26 -29.20 4.28
CA ASP A 13 2.45 -29.17 2.83
C ASP A 13 1.42 -28.24 2.14
N PHE A 14 0.26 -28.05 2.77
CA PHE A 14 -0.81 -27.17 2.26
C PHE A 14 -0.57 -25.70 2.64
N ILE A 15 0.04 -25.44 3.80
CA ILE A 15 0.46 -24.10 4.22
C ILE A 15 1.82 -23.83 3.59
N GLN A 16 1.84 -23.55 2.27
CA GLN A 16 3.04 -23.16 1.53
C GLN A 16 3.77 -22.02 2.26
N SER A 17 4.92 -22.33 2.86
CA SER A 17 5.79 -21.37 3.56
C SER A 17 6.20 -20.16 2.68
N ASP A 18 6.30 -20.37 1.37
CA ASP A 18 6.60 -19.35 0.36
C ASP A 18 5.51 -18.25 0.30
N THR A 19 4.24 -18.65 0.39
CA THR A 19 3.11 -17.69 0.39
C THR A 19 3.06 -16.83 1.66
N ARG A 20 3.54 -17.34 2.80
CA ARG A 20 3.61 -16.57 4.06
C ARG A 20 4.65 -15.44 3.97
N LEU A 21 5.84 -15.74 3.46
CA LEU A 21 6.88 -14.72 3.25
C LEU A 21 6.42 -13.66 2.23
N ARG A 22 5.74 -14.09 1.17
CA ARG A 22 5.15 -13.19 0.17
C ARG A 22 4.01 -12.34 0.75
N GLY A 23 3.18 -12.91 1.64
CA GLY A 23 2.16 -12.17 2.38
C GLY A 23 2.74 -11.13 3.33
N ILE A 24 3.73 -11.52 4.15
CA ILE A 24 4.41 -10.62 5.09
C ILE A 24 5.13 -9.48 4.37
N THR A 25 5.80 -9.77 3.25
CA THR A 25 6.46 -8.73 2.44
C THR A 25 5.45 -7.81 1.78
N GLN A 26 4.33 -8.32 1.27
CA GLN A 26 3.26 -7.50 0.68
C GLN A 26 2.57 -6.63 1.74
N GLU A 27 2.37 -7.15 2.94
CA GLU A 27 1.81 -6.43 4.08
C GLU A 27 2.75 -5.32 4.56
N ARG A 28 4.05 -5.61 4.70
CA ARG A 28 5.09 -4.59 4.98
C ARG A 28 5.17 -3.51 3.89
N MET A 29 5.03 -3.89 2.62
CA MET A 29 4.97 -2.94 1.50
C MET A 29 3.69 -2.10 1.55
N ARG A 30 2.56 -2.68 1.98
CA ARG A 30 1.29 -1.98 2.18
C ARG A 30 1.39 -0.99 3.33
N GLU A 31 1.96 -1.38 4.47
CA GLU A 31 2.20 -0.48 5.61
C GLU A 31 3.15 0.66 5.24
N ARG A 32 4.24 0.37 4.52
CA ARG A 32 5.19 1.39 4.09
C ARG A 32 4.60 2.35 3.06
N SER A 33 3.79 1.84 2.13
CA SER A 33 3.07 2.70 1.18
C SER A 33 2.00 3.53 1.87
N LYS A 34 1.33 2.99 2.90
CA LYS A 34 0.38 3.73 3.75
C LYS A 34 1.05 4.96 4.37
N ALA A 35 2.25 4.83 4.91
CA ALA A 35 2.99 5.97 5.46
C ALA A 35 3.31 7.06 4.41
N HIS A 36 3.66 6.68 3.17
CA HIS A 36 3.89 7.65 2.11
C HIS A 36 2.61 8.37 1.67
N TYR A 37 1.49 7.66 1.58
CA TYR A 37 0.20 8.27 1.22
C TYR A 37 -0.33 9.18 2.33
N GLU A 38 -0.16 8.80 3.59
CA GLU A 38 -0.51 9.64 4.74
C GLU A 38 0.31 10.93 4.74
N HIS A 39 1.62 10.85 4.50
CA HIS A 39 2.45 12.05 4.40
C HIS A 39 2.10 12.95 3.20
N GLN A 40 1.77 12.36 2.04
CA GLN A 40 1.28 13.12 0.88
C GLN A 40 -0.05 13.81 1.17
N ARG A 41 -0.90 13.17 1.97
CA ARG A 41 -2.18 13.72 2.40
C ARG A 41 -1.98 14.91 3.33
N GLU A 42 -1.15 14.78 4.37
CA GLU A 42 -0.82 15.87 5.30
C GLU A 42 -0.32 17.11 4.55
N LEU A 43 0.65 16.93 3.63
CA LEU A 43 1.19 18.03 2.82
C LEU A 43 0.14 18.72 1.93
N CYS A 44 -0.87 17.97 1.51
CA CYS A 44 -1.92 18.48 0.64
C CYS A 44 -3.04 19.14 1.44
N GLU A 45 -3.28 18.72 2.68
CA GLU A 45 -4.17 19.37 3.66
C GLU A 45 -3.60 20.73 4.12
N ASP A 46 -2.27 20.85 4.25
CA ASP A 46 -1.60 22.12 4.58
C ASP A 46 -1.70 23.20 3.47
N TYR A 47 -1.98 22.79 2.23
CA TYR A 47 -2.06 23.69 1.08
C TYR A 47 -3.46 23.68 0.46
N TYR A 48 -4.27 24.68 0.81
CA TYR A 48 -5.68 24.80 0.41
C TYR A 48 -5.96 24.53 -1.09
N PRO A 49 -5.13 24.99 -2.06
CA PRO A 49 -5.31 24.62 -3.47
C PRO A 49 -5.10 23.13 -3.77
N CYS A 50 -4.16 22.46 -3.09
CA CYS A 50 -3.96 21.01 -3.20
C CYS A 50 -5.14 20.26 -2.61
N GLU A 51 -5.65 20.67 -1.44
CA GLU A 51 -6.82 20.07 -0.81
C GLU A 51 -8.05 20.11 -1.73
N MET A 52 -8.36 21.29 -2.29
CA MET A 52 -9.49 21.45 -3.23
C MET A 52 -9.34 20.61 -4.49
N TYR A 53 -8.12 20.43 -4.98
CA TYR A 53 -7.84 19.56 -6.11
C TYR A 53 -7.93 18.07 -5.74
N ALA A 54 -7.50 17.71 -4.52
CA ALA A 54 -7.58 16.36 -3.98
C ALA A 54 -9.03 15.90 -3.80
N TYR A 55 -9.95 16.80 -3.45
CA TYR A 55 -11.39 16.49 -3.40
C TYR A 55 -11.96 16.01 -4.74
N ARG A 56 -11.39 16.45 -5.88
CA ARG A 56 -11.85 16.05 -7.23
C ARG A 56 -11.04 14.91 -7.84
N HIS A 57 -9.73 14.90 -7.65
CA HIS A 57 -8.81 13.99 -8.34
C HIS A 57 -8.07 13.01 -7.42
N GLY A 58 -8.24 13.16 -6.10
CA GLY A 58 -7.54 12.39 -5.07
C GLY A 58 -6.18 12.98 -4.69
N TYR A 59 -5.75 12.70 -3.46
CA TYR A 59 -4.46 13.09 -2.91
C TYR A 59 -3.24 12.71 -3.77
N PRO A 60 -3.11 11.49 -4.36
CA PRO A 60 -1.94 11.16 -5.15
C PRO A 60 -1.82 11.99 -6.44
N ALA A 61 -2.95 12.35 -7.06
CA ALA A 61 -2.96 13.22 -8.24
C ALA A 61 -2.66 14.68 -7.87
N ALA A 62 -3.28 15.17 -6.80
CA ALA A 62 -3.04 16.51 -6.27
C ALA A 62 -1.58 16.72 -5.86
N TYR A 63 -1.02 15.75 -5.12
CA TYR A 63 0.38 15.78 -4.72
C TYR A 63 1.30 15.82 -5.94
N LYS A 64 1.03 15.02 -6.98
CA LYS A 64 1.82 15.05 -8.22
C LYS A 64 1.67 16.37 -8.98
N HIS A 65 0.48 16.97 -8.97
CA HIS A 65 0.20 18.24 -9.67
C HIS A 65 0.97 19.42 -9.04
N TYR A 66 0.98 19.54 -7.70
CA TYR A 66 1.62 20.65 -7.00
C TYR A 66 3.06 20.38 -6.58
N PHE A 67 3.37 19.17 -6.13
CA PHE A 67 4.69 18.78 -5.60
C PHE A 67 5.49 17.87 -6.54
N GLY A 68 4.83 17.21 -7.50
CA GLY A 68 5.48 16.29 -8.45
C GLY A 68 6.44 16.97 -9.43
N GLY A 69 6.37 18.29 -9.59
CA GLY A 69 7.33 19.08 -10.38
C GLY A 69 8.73 19.20 -9.74
N ARG A 70 8.89 18.90 -8.45
CA ARG A 70 10.17 19.08 -7.71
C ARG A 70 11.20 17.97 -7.96
N ARG A 71 10.93 17.00 -8.86
CA ARG A 71 11.94 16.01 -9.32
C ARG A 71 12.59 16.37 -10.67
N ARG A 72 12.61 17.65 -11.03
CA ARG A 72 13.52 18.19 -12.05
C ARG A 72 14.40 19.27 -11.46
N THR A 73 15.31 18.88 -10.58
CA THR A 73 16.53 19.64 -10.32
C THR A 73 17.70 18.70 -10.51
N LYS A 74 18.36 18.94 -11.65
CA LYS A 74 19.71 18.61 -12.13
C LYS A 74 20.55 17.65 -11.31
#